data_AF-A0A6A7LL91-F1
#
_entry.id   AF-A0A6A7LL91-F1
#
_cell.length_a   1.000
_cell.length_b   1.000
_cell.length_c   1.000
_cell.angle_alpha   90.00
_cell.angle_beta   90.00
_cell.angle_gamma   90.00
#
_symmetry.space_group_name_H-M   'P 1'
#
loop_
_entity.id
_entity.type
_entity.pdbx_description
1 polymer ?
#
loop_
_entity_poly.entity_id
_entity_poly.type
_entity_poly.pdbx_seq_one_letter_code
_entity_poly.pdbx_strand_id
1 'polypeptide(L)'
;MIWKSWNFLTEFFQESTDFYFNHHVVFTTSTAGTIKFIDIMFPDGTVIGAAPLPVEIEGFGAGTAAKTSATVIRYTVLSPVSTPEGTKIRLEFFNLVNPTVPSTGYKITVTTKDAGGACNIREDS
;
A
#
# COMPACT_ATOMS: atom_id res chain seq x y z
N MET A 1 -7.74 -20.48 28.96
CA MET A 1 -7.06 -19.45 28.14
C MET A 1 -7.92 -19.18 26.92
N ILE A 2 -8.52 -17.99 26.84
CA ILE A 2 -9.45 -17.63 25.77
C ILE A 2 -8.80 -16.52 24.95
N TRP A 3 -8.48 -16.81 23.70
CA TRP A 3 -8.04 -15.82 22.73
C TRP A 3 -9.26 -14.98 22.31
N LYS A 4 -9.19 -13.66 22.47
CA LYS A 4 -10.20 -12.74 21.94
C LYS A 4 -9.84 -12.39 20.50
N SER A 5 -10.71 -12.74 19.55
CA SER A 5 -10.70 -12.13 18.22
C SER A 5 -11.40 -10.77 18.29
N TRP A 6 -10.89 -9.82 17.51
CA TRP A 6 -11.54 -8.52 17.30
C TRP A 6 -12.21 -8.56 15.93
N ASN A 7 -13.54 -8.47 15.90
CA ASN A 7 -14.31 -8.30 14.68
C ASN A 7 -14.62 -6.80 14.53
N PHE A 8 -14.19 -6.18 13.45
CA PHE A 8 -14.69 -4.86 13.07
C PHE A 8 -15.79 -5.05 12.03
N LEU A 9 -17.01 -4.61 12.35
CA LEU A 9 -18.08 -4.39 11.38
C LEU A 9 -17.77 -3.07 10.67
N THR A 10 -17.67 -3.10 9.34
CA THR A 10 -17.73 -1.89 8.52
C THR A 10 -19.18 -1.68 8.11
N GLU A 11 -19.84 -0.69 8.70
CA GLU A 11 -21.15 -0.22 8.25
C GLU A 11 -20.97 0.67 7.01
N PHE A 12 -21.75 0.39 5.96
CA PHE A 12 -21.68 1.09 4.68
C PHE A 12 -22.85 2.08 4.61
N PHE A 13 -22.58 3.37 4.76
CA PHE A 13 -23.54 4.43 4.43
C PHE A 13 -23.16 5.01 3.07
N GLN A 14 -24.04 4.87 2.08
CA GLN A 14 -23.84 5.39 0.73
C GLN A 14 -24.66 6.66 0.52
N GLU A 15 -23.99 7.81 0.48
CA GLU A 15 -24.51 9.05 -0.10
C GLU A 15 -23.47 9.65 -1.05
N SER A 16 -23.94 10.10 -2.22
CA SER A 16 -23.21 10.73 -3.34
C SER A 16 -22.65 9.81 -4.44
N THR A 17 -22.82 10.26 -5.68
CA THR A 17 -22.48 9.58 -6.94
C THR A 17 -21.02 9.78 -7.40
N ASP A 18 -20.13 10.24 -6.52
CA ASP A 18 -18.69 10.38 -6.81
C ASP A 18 -17.94 9.17 -6.25
N PHE A 19 -18.11 8.01 -6.88
CA PHE A 19 -17.64 6.73 -6.34
C PHE A 19 -16.22 6.39 -6.77
N TYR A 20 -15.26 7.24 -6.38
CA TYR A 20 -13.86 6.84 -6.31
C TYR A 20 -13.62 6.25 -4.91
N PHE A 21 -13.42 4.94 -4.83
CA PHE A 21 -12.93 4.34 -3.59
C PHE A 21 -11.47 4.70 -3.40
N ASN A 22 -11.15 5.20 -2.22
CA ASN A 22 -9.78 5.44 -1.79
C ASN A 22 -9.28 4.21 -1.05
N HIS A 23 -8.12 3.68 -1.45
CA HIS A 23 -7.46 2.62 -0.71
C HIS A 23 -6.23 3.18 0.00
N HIS A 24 -6.22 3.04 1.32
CA HIS A 24 -5.07 3.39 2.15
C HIS A 24 -4.20 2.16 2.40
N VAL A 25 -2.91 2.29 2.10
CA VAL A 25 -1.88 1.33 2.51
C VAL A 25 -1.06 1.99 3.61
N VAL A 26 -1.12 1.42 4.81
CA VAL A 26 -0.43 1.95 6.00
C VAL A 26 0.42 0.85 6.62
N PHE A 27 1.69 1.15 6.87
CA PHE A 27 2.62 0.25 7.54
C PHE A 27 3.67 1.05 8.34
N THR A 28 4.42 0.36 9.20
CA THR A 28 5.51 0.96 9.98
C THR A 28 6.82 0.32 9.56
N THR A 29 7.88 1.11 9.40
CA THR A 29 9.21 0.58 9.10
C THR A 29 9.76 -0.20 10.30
N SER A 30 10.22 -1.43 10.06
CA SER A 30 10.84 -2.26 11.10
C SER A 30 12.35 -2.02 11.24
N THR A 31 12.97 -1.36 10.26
CA THR A 31 14.40 -1.02 10.27
C THR A 31 14.60 0.36 9.65
N ALA A 32 15.71 1.00 10.01
CA ALA A 32 16.14 2.22 9.34
C ALA A 32 16.76 1.87 7.97
N GLY A 33 16.41 2.64 6.94
CA GLY A 33 16.95 2.42 5.60
C GLY A 33 16.43 3.41 4.58
N THR A 34 17.10 3.48 3.43
CA THR A 34 16.65 4.33 2.32
C THR A 34 15.55 3.60 1.54
N ILE A 35 14.38 4.23 1.41
CA ILE A 35 13.27 3.73 0.61
C ILE A 35 13.25 4.51 -0.71
N LYS A 36 13.53 3.83 -1.82
CA LYS A 36 13.39 4.39 -3.18
C LYS A 36 12.09 3.94 -3.84
N PHE A 37 11.76 2.65 -3.72
CA PHE A 37 10.58 2.07 -4.32
C PHE A 37 9.71 1.40 -3.26
N ILE A 38 8.40 1.48 -3.46
CA ILE A 38 7.41 0.69 -2.72
C ILE A 38 6.56 -0.02 -3.76
N ASP A 39 6.66 -1.33 -3.81
CA ASP A 39 5.77 -2.18 -4.61
C ASP A 39 4.59 -2.60 -3.74
N ILE A 40 3.38 -2.30 -4.20
CA ILE A 40 2.13 -2.78 -3.61
C ILE A 40 1.52 -3.76 -4.60
N MET A 41 1.44 -5.01 -4.19
CA MET A 41 0.79 -6.08 -4.94
C MET A 41 -0.58 -6.36 -4.34
N PHE A 42 -1.60 -6.20 -5.17
CA PHE A 42 -2.99 -6.51 -4.87
C PHE A 42 -3.30 -7.96 -5.26
N PRO A 43 -4.27 -8.60 -4.60
CA PRO A 43 -4.69 -9.94 -4.99
C PRO A 43 -5.38 -9.93 -6.35
N ASP A 44 -5.39 -11.09 -7.00
CA ASP A 44 -6.06 -11.28 -8.29
C ASP A 44 -7.53 -10.86 -8.24
N GLY A 45 -8.02 -10.35 -9.37
CA GLY A 45 -9.34 -9.76 -9.49
C GLY A 45 -9.40 -8.28 -9.10
N THR A 46 -8.39 -7.72 -8.42
CA THR A 46 -8.31 -6.28 -8.20
C THR A 46 -8.01 -5.59 -9.53
N VAL A 47 -8.83 -4.62 -9.91
CA VAL A 47 -8.62 -3.83 -11.12
C VAL A 47 -7.97 -2.51 -10.74
N ILE A 48 -6.74 -2.30 -11.21
CA ILE A 48 -6.07 -0.99 -11.15
C ILE A 48 -6.49 -0.20 -12.38
N GLY A 49 -7.32 0.83 -12.18
CA GLY A 49 -7.82 1.76 -13.18
C GLY A 49 -6.76 2.73 -13.70
N ALA A 50 -7.19 3.86 -14.26
CA ALA A 50 -6.28 4.87 -14.81
C ALA A 50 -5.30 5.40 -13.74
N ALA A 51 -4.09 5.76 -14.19
CA ALA A 51 -2.85 5.96 -13.42
C ALA A 51 -3.08 6.23 -11.92
N PRO A 52 -2.58 5.36 -11.02
CA PRO A 52 -2.76 5.57 -9.60
C PRO A 52 -2.07 6.88 -9.21
N LEU A 53 -2.84 7.82 -8.69
CA LEU A 53 -2.30 9.08 -8.17
C LEU A 53 -2.18 8.95 -6.66
N PRO A 54 -0.99 9.23 -6.08
CA PRO A 54 -0.87 9.36 -4.65
C PRO A 54 -1.58 10.64 -4.21
N VAL A 55 -2.46 10.56 -3.22
CA VAL A 55 -3.16 11.75 -2.68
C VAL A 55 -2.59 12.19 -1.34
N GLU A 56 -2.13 11.24 -0.54
CA GLU A 56 -1.46 11.54 0.72
C GLU A 56 -0.21 10.66 0.86
N ILE A 57 0.87 11.31 1.28
CA ILE A 57 2.18 10.71 1.55
C ILE A 57 2.63 11.19 2.93
N GLU A 58 2.75 10.26 3.87
CA GLU A 58 3.21 10.55 5.24
C GLU A 58 4.45 9.70 5.55
N GLY A 59 5.41 10.28 6.27
CA GLY A 59 6.54 9.57 6.85
C GLY A 59 7.71 9.28 5.90
N PHE A 60 7.65 9.70 4.63
CA PHE A 60 8.77 9.59 3.70
C PHE A 60 8.68 10.58 2.53
N GLY A 61 9.68 10.56 1.64
CA GLY A 61 9.80 11.53 0.55
C GLY A 61 8.68 11.48 -0.50
N ALA A 62 8.40 12.64 -1.09
CA ALA A 62 7.47 12.78 -2.21
C ALA A 62 7.92 12.01 -3.46
N GLY A 63 6.97 11.66 -4.32
CA GLY A 63 7.16 10.65 -5.34
C GLY A 63 5.99 10.50 -6.30
N THR A 64 6.11 9.54 -7.21
CA THR A 64 5.11 9.25 -8.23
C THR A 64 4.71 7.78 -8.17
N ALA A 65 3.42 7.49 -8.32
CA ALA A 65 2.94 6.13 -8.46
C ALA A 65 2.70 5.77 -9.94
N ALA A 66 3.00 4.53 -10.29
CA ALA A 66 2.76 3.97 -11.61
C ALA A 66 2.26 2.54 -11.50
N LYS A 67 1.32 2.18 -12.36
CA LYS A 67 0.91 0.79 -12.56
C LYS A 67 2.03 0.05 -13.30
N THR A 68 2.63 -0.95 -12.68
CA THR A 68 3.72 -1.74 -13.28
C THR A 68 3.26 -3.09 -13.80
N SER A 69 2.10 -3.59 -13.33
CA SER A 69 1.43 -4.77 -13.87
C SER A 69 -0.09 -4.67 -13.68
N ALA A 70 -0.84 -5.72 -14.00
CA ALA A 70 -2.28 -5.77 -13.78
C ALA A 70 -2.67 -5.59 -12.29
N THR A 71 -1.81 -6.05 -11.37
CA THR A 71 -2.06 -6.10 -9.92
C THR A 71 -1.02 -5.38 -9.08
N VAL A 72 0.00 -4.75 -9.70
CA VAL A 72 1.08 -4.08 -8.97
C VAL A 72 1.09 -2.57 -9.26
N ILE A 73 1.13 -1.79 -8.18
CA ILE A 73 1.48 -0.37 -8.18
C ILE A 73 2.89 -0.22 -7.63
N ARG A 74 3.73 0.56 -8.30
CA ARG A 74 5.01 1.00 -7.77
C ARG A 74 4.95 2.48 -7.45
N TYR A 75 5.22 2.85 -6.20
CA TYR A 75 5.55 4.21 -5.83
C TYR A 75 7.06 4.43 -5.90
N THR A 76 7.50 5.50 -6.54
CA THR A 76 8.91 5.89 -6.67
C THR A 76 9.16 7.21 -5.95
N VAL A 77 9.98 7.18 -4.91
CA VAL A 77 10.43 8.37 -4.19
C VAL A 77 11.41 9.15 -5.06
N LEU A 78 11.16 10.42 -5.34
CA LEU A 78 12.02 11.22 -6.22
C LEU A 78 13.37 11.52 -5.56
N SER A 79 13.33 11.97 -4.31
CA SER A 79 14.50 12.31 -3.49
C SER A 79 14.55 11.42 -2.24
N PRO A 80 15.02 10.16 -2.38
CA PRO A 80 15.02 9.22 -1.27
C PRO A 80 16.04 9.64 -0.21
N VAL A 81 15.62 9.56 1.05
CA VAL A 81 16.47 9.76 2.22
C VAL A 81 16.34 8.56 3.14
N SER A 82 17.24 8.43 4.11
CA SER A 82 17.13 7.38 5.12
C SER A 82 15.87 7.60 5.96
N THR A 83 14.96 6.64 5.93
CA THR A 83 13.77 6.60 6.78
C THR A 83 14.13 5.87 8.08
N PRO A 84 13.90 6.46 9.26
CA PRO A 84 14.16 5.79 10.54
C PRO A 84 13.27 4.56 10.75
N GLU A 85 13.69 3.66 11.64
CA GLU A 85 12.82 2.61 12.20
C GLU A 85 11.63 3.24 12.95
N GLY A 86 10.49 2.56 12.95
CA GLY A 86 9.28 3.02 13.63
C GLY A 86 8.53 4.12 12.88
N THR A 87 8.97 4.48 11.67
CA THR A 87 8.31 5.50 10.87
C THR A 87 7.03 4.95 10.26
N LYS A 88 5.91 5.59 10.56
CA LYS A 88 4.61 5.30 9.94
C LYS A 88 4.62 5.81 8.51
N ILE A 89 4.33 4.92 7.57
CA ILE A 89 4.17 5.22 6.15
C ILE A 89 2.70 5.09 5.77
N ARG A 90 2.16 6.12 5.10
CA ARG A 90 0.81 6.13 4.53
C ARG A 90 0.91 6.46 3.04
N LEU A 91 0.22 5.64 2.24
CA LEU A 91 -0.01 5.84 0.81
C LEU A 91 -1.51 5.75 0.55
N GLU A 92 -2.07 6.73 -0.15
CA GLU A 92 -3.47 6.70 -0.60
C GLU A 92 -3.54 6.64 -2.12
N PHE A 93 -4.33 5.69 -2.64
CA PHE A 93 -4.52 5.47 -4.07
C PHE A 93 -5.98 5.57 -4.48
N PHE A 94 -6.19 6.06 -5.70
CA PHE A 94 -7.49 6.21 -6.35
C PHE A 94 -7.61 5.23 -7.52
N ASN A 95 -8.84 5.07 -8.03
CA ASN A 95 -9.16 4.23 -9.19
C ASN A 95 -8.85 2.74 -8.98
N LEU A 96 -9.01 2.24 -7.77
CA LEU A 96 -8.92 0.83 -7.46
C LEU A 96 -10.30 0.22 -7.33
N VAL A 97 -10.56 -0.84 -8.07
CA VAL A 97 -11.80 -1.61 -7.98
C VAL A 97 -11.49 -2.95 -7.34
N ASN A 98 -12.20 -3.27 -6.26
CA ASN A 98 -12.07 -4.56 -5.60
C ASN A 98 -12.53 -5.71 -6.53
N PRO A 99 -11.98 -6.92 -6.33
CA PRO A 99 -12.47 -8.11 -7.00
C PRO A 99 -13.99 -8.25 -6.90
N THR A 100 -14.64 -8.62 -8.01
CA THR A 100 -16.10 -8.85 -8.08
C THR A 100 -16.55 -10.03 -7.23
N VAL A 101 -15.64 -10.99 -6.97
CA VAL A 101 -15.85 -12.06 -6.01
C VAL A 101 -15.16 -11.67 -4.71
N PRO A 102 -15.90 -11.47 -3.60
CA PRO A 102 -15.29 -11.23 -2.30
C PRO A 102 -14.36 -12.40 -1.98
N SER A 103 -13.05 -12.17 -1.97
CA SER A 103 -12.14 -13.19 -1.48
C SER A 103 -12.27 -13.23 0.05
N THR A 104 -12.26 -14.42 0.63
CA THR A 104 -12.24 -14.60 2.09
C THR A 104 -10.94 -14.13 2.74
N GLY A 105 -10.04 -13.51 1.97
CA GLY A 105 -8.74 -13.00 2.42
C GLY A 105 -8.14 -12.04 1.40
N TYR A 106 -8.67 -10.82 1.31
CA TYR A 106 -8.05 -9.74 0.55
C TYR A 106 -6.73 -9.34 1.24
N LYS A 107 -5.62 -9.88 0.74
CA LYS A 107 -4.28 -9.63 1.26
C LYS A 107 -3.48 -8.86 0.23
N ILE A 108 -2.96 -7.72 0.63
CA ILE A 108 -1.97 -6.97 -0.15
C ILE A 108 -0.57 -7.31 0.35
N THR A 109 0.41 -7.27 -0.53
CA THR A 109 1.83 -7.37 -0.16
C THR A 109 2.50 -6.05 -0.44
N VAL A 110 3.24 -5.55 0.55
CA VAL A 110 4.03 -4.31 0.44
C VAL A 110 5.51 -4.68 0.50
N THR A 111 6.30 -4.18 -0.44
CA THR A 111 7.73 -4.40 -0.49
C THR A 111 8.45 -3.06 -0.64
N THR A 112 9.30 -2.72 0.32
CA THR A 112 10.17 -1.53 0.26
C THR A 112 11.53 -1.91 -0.32
N LYS A 113 12.04 -1.09 -1.24
CA LYS A 113 13.32 -1.32 -1.93
C LYS A 113 14.19 -0.08 -1.94
N ASP A 114 15.50 -0.29 -1.91
CA ASP A 114 16.49 0.76 -2.12
C ASP A 114 16.68 1.10 -3.62
N ALA A 115 17.65 1.98 -3.93
CA ALA A 115 17.94 2.36 -5.31
C ALA A 115 18.56 1.23 -6.14
N GLY A 116 19.17 0.22 -5.51
CA GLY A 116 19.65 -1.00 -6.17
C GLY A 116 18.54 -2.01 -6.45
N GLY A 117 17.34 -1.79 -5.93
CA GLY A 117 16.20 -2.69 -6.05
C GLY A 117 16.19 -3.84 -5.05
N ALA A 118 17.12 -3.84 -4.08
CA ALA A 118 17.17 -4.84 -3.03
C ALA A 118 16.02 -4.64 -2.04
N CYS A 119 15.40 -5.75 -1.63
CA CYS A 119 14.36 -5.75 -0.61
C CYS A 119 15.01 -5.55 0.76
N ASN A 120 14.58 -4.55 1.53
CA ASN A 120 15.16 -4.27 2.85
C ASN A 120 14.59 -5.17 3.97
N ILE A 121 14.02 -6.34 3.63
CA ILE A 121 13.50 -7.28 4.62
C ILE A 121 14.66 -8.16 5.10
N ARG A 122 15.04 -8.02 6.38
CA ARG A 122 15.87 -9.02 7.06
C ARG A 122 14.99 -10.24 7.29
N GLU A 123 15.26 -11.35 6.59
CA GLU A 123 14.70 -12.66 6.97
C GLU A 123 15.28 -13.00 8.34
N ASP A 124 14.44 -12.98 9.38
CA ASP A 124 14.84 -13.50 10.68
C ASP A 124 14.81 -15.02 10.63
N SER A 125 15.99 -15.60 10.81
CA SER A 125 16.26 -17.04 10.98
C SER A 125 15.76 -17.55 12.33
#